data_AF-A0A6C0EAD3-F1
#
_entry.id   AF-A0A6C0EAD3-F1
#
_cell.length_a   1.000
_cell.length_b   1.000
_cell.length_c   1.000
_cell.angle_alpha   90.00
_cell.angle_beta   90.00
_cell.angle_gamma   90.00
#
_symmetry.space_group_name_H-M   'P 1'
#
loop_
_entity.id
_entity.type
_entity.pdbx_description
1 polymer ?
#
loop_
_entity_poly.entity_id
_entity_poly.type
_entity_poly.pdbx_seq_one_letter_code
_entity_poly.pdbx_strand_id
1 'polypeptide(L)'
;MITKTLYVIVLENEKWVLHMSKQTEPEKIFMECKLLYSFTKNNNPLSIHESINITSELEIDMYVKKYMSFYGIENVRGGSYSTEVLDDHLHRTLYHELGYSFPIIETELDIIENIMNKCECFPKLPKSDIDKLKNHVEEKLNDYYKTKRDYESVKSYCVDDNLVEIDRTFIDDLNWISNVSALSYDVPAYKIKQDIYTNYQRILKKMNAIYNIFLKLKDDLSFEPIIYLQKPYVCLDNYVYHFKNKNTVNDNDKMKELLSVYEYMFYFVLNRKEELEFDLSTFTTKYIKELNYMLEYINMIQ
;
A
#
# COMPACT_ATOMS: atom_id res chain seq x y z
N MET A 1 -17.96 -35.59 27.88
CA MET A 1 -16.63 -35.06 27.48
C MET A 1 -15.79 -34.92 28.73
N ILE A 2 -14.53 -35.33 28.70
CA ILE A 2 -13.61 -35.15 29.83
C ILE A 2 -13.13 -33.70 29.79
N THR A 3 -13.52 -32.90 30.78
CA THR A 3 -13.03 -31.52 30.94
C THR A 3 -11.60 -31.55 31.46
N LYS A 4 -10.72 -30.74 30.88
CA LYS A 4 -9.34 -30.55 31.34
C LYS A 4 -9.20 -29.14 31.93
N THR A 5 -8.27 -28.95 32.86
CA THR A 5 -8.07 -27.65 33.50
C THR A 5 -6.79 -27.00 32.97
N LEU A 6 -6.95 -25.81 32.41
CA LEU A 6 -5.87 -24.92 31.98
C LEU A 6 -5.62 -23.89 33.07
N TYR A 7 -4.42 -23.86 33.62
CA TYR A 7 -4.02 -22.90 34.63
C TYR A 7 -3.32 -21.71 33.97
N VAL A 8 -3.78 -20.51 34.29
CA VAL A 8 -3.10 -19.27 33.94
C VAL A 8 -2.21 -18.89 35.11
N ILE A 9 -0.91 -18.84 34.90
CA ILE A 9 0.08 -18.70 35.97
C ILE A 9 0.88 -17.42 35.73
N VAL A 10 0.93 -16.59 36.77
CA VAL A 10 1.77 -15.39 36.82
C VAL A 10 3.19 -15.81 37.17
N LEU A 11 4.15 -15.33 36.41
CA LEU A 11 5.58 -15.52 36.63
C LEU A 11 6.22 -14.21 37.11
N GLU A 12 7.46 -14.31 37.57
CA GLU A 12 8.35 -13.16 37.73
C GLU A 12 8.53 -12.39 36.41
N ASN A 13 9.00 -11.13 36.52
CA ASN A 13 9.24 -10.23 35.39
C ASN A 13 7.99 -9.91 34.53
N GLU A 14 6.81 -9.90 35.16
CA GLU A 14 5.53 -9.58 34.50
C GLU A 14 5.16 -10.55 33.36
N LYS A 15 5.64 -11.78 33.44
CA LYS A 15 5.39 -12.82 32.43
C LYS A 15 4.31 -13.80 32.86
N TRP A 16 3.79 -14.53 31.90
CA TRP A 16 2.64 -15.42 32.07
C TRP A 16 2.88 -16.74 31.36
N VAL A 17 2.46 -17.84 31.98
CA VAL A 17 2.42 -19.15 31.33
C VAL A 17 1.04 -19.79 31.49
N LEU A 18 0.52 -20.34 30.39
CA LEU A 18 -0.69 -21.13 30.39
C LEU A 18 -0.31 -22.61 30.31
N HIS A 19 -0.69 -23.36 31.33
CA HIS A 19 -0.29 -24.76 31.49
C HIS A 19 -1.48 -25.64 31.83
N MET A 20 -1.69 -26.69 31.02
CA MET A 20 -2.71 -27.70 31.29
C MET A 20 -2.15 -28.75 32.26
N SER A 21 -2.81 -28.94 33.39
CA SER A 21 -2.40 -29.91 34.40
C SER A 21 -3.56 -30.80 34.84
N LYS A 22 -3.20 -32.02 35.29
CA LYS A 22 -4.11 -32.93 36.00
C LYS A 22 -4.02 -32.77 37.52
N GLN A 23 -3.00 -32.04 37.99
CA GLN A 23 -2.81 -31.74 39.40
C GLN A 23 -3.70 -30.57 39.80
N THR A 24 -4.06 -30.51 41.07
CA THR A 24 -4.82 -29.41 41.66
C THR A 24 -4.02 -28.60 42.67
N GLU A 25 -2.90 -29.16 43.14
CA GLU A 25 -2.00 -28.50 44.10
C GLU A 25 -1.05 -27.53 43.38
N PRO A 26 -1.04 -26.23 43.74
CA PRO A 26 -0.21 -25.22 43.06
C PRO A 26 1.28 -25.56 43.00
N GLU A 27 1.85 -26.11 44.08
CA GLU A 27 3.28 -26.48 44.13
C GLU A 27 3.63 -27.53 43.08
N LYS A 28 2.77 -28.52 42.87
CA LYS A 28 2.97 -29.55 41.84
C LYS A 28 2.84 -28.96 40.44
N ILE A 29 1.85 -28.10 40.21
CA ILE A 29 1.63 -27.41 38.93
C ILE A 29 2.85 -26.52 38.60
N PHE A 30 3.38 -25.78 39.57
CA PHE A 30 4.57 -24.94 39.38
C PHE A 30 5.80 -25.77 39.05
N MET A 31 5.95 -26.94 39.68
CA MET A 31 7.04 -27.87 39.36
C MET A 31 6.90 -28.45 37.94
N GLU A 32 5.69 -28.82 37.51
CA GLU A 32 5.44 -29.25 36.13
C GLU A 32 5.86 -28.16 35.13
N CYS A 33 5.49 -26.91 35.38
CA CYS A 33 5.87 -25.78 34.54
C CYS A 33 7.39 -25.63 34.44
N LYS A 34 8.10 -25.64 35.58
CA LYS A 34 9.57 -25.53 35.62
C LYS A 34 10.30 -26.65 34.87
N LEU A 35 9.71 -27.85 34.87
CA LEU A 35 10.27 -28.99 34.17
C LEU A 35 10.03 -28.91 32.66
N LEU A 36 8.85 -28.45 32.25
CA LEU A 36 8.42 -28.47 30.84
C LEU A 36 8.89 -27.24 30.05
N TYR A 37 8.92 -26.06 30.66
CA TYR A 37 9.11 -24.81 29.94
C TYR A 37 10.40 -24.12 30.36
N SER A 38 11.34 -23.96 29.42
CA SER A 38 12.55 -23.14 29.63
C SER A 38 12.21 -21.71 30.04
N PHE A 39 11.12 -21.17 29.49
CA PHE A 39 10.58 -19.85 29.81
C PHE A 39 10.34 -19.64 31.32
N THR A 40 9.96 -20.69 32.06
CA THR A 40 9.68 -20.61 33.50
C THR A 40 10.92 -20.83 34.38
N LYS A 41 12.06 -21.24 33.79
CA LYS A 41 13.34 -21.33 34.50
C LYS A 41 13.92 -19.94 34.77
N ASN A 42 13.75 -19.04 33.81
CA ASN A 42 14.20 -17.66 33.89
C ASN A 42 13.16 -16.72 34.52
N ASN A 43 11.93 -17.21 34.74
CA ASN A 43 10.81 -16.45 35.31
C ASN A 43 10.02 -17.37 36.24
N ASN A 44 10.29 -17.35 37.54
CA ASN A 44 9.68 -18.33 38.44
C ASN A 44 8.16 -18.13 38.54
N PRO A 45 7.36 -19.22 38.61
CA PRO A 45 5.95 -19.13 38.96
C PRO A 45 5.73 -18.49 40.33
N LEU A 46 4.84 -17.51 40.39
CA LEU A 46 4.47 -16.78 41.61
C LEU A 46 3.10 -17.22 42.13
N SER A 47 2.10 -17.26 41.26
CA SER A 47 0.72 -17.53 41.64
C SER A 47 -0.12 -18.01 40.46
N ILE A 48 -1.16 -18.79 40.73
CA ILE A 48 -2.21 -19.09 39.75
C ILE A 48 -3.19 -17.91 39.72
N HIS A 49 -3.35 -17.28 38.56
CA HIS A 49 -4.31 -16.19 38.36
C HIS A 49 -5.73 -16.71 38.21
N GLU A 50 -5.92 -17.71 37.34
CA GLU A 50 -7.21 -18.38 37.16
C GLU A 50 -7.03 -19.82 36.66
N SER A 51 -8.11 -20.60 36.77
CA SER A 51 -8.22 -21.95 36.21
C SER A 51 -9.41 -22.02 35.27
N ILE A 52 -9.17 -22.45 34.03
CA ILE A 52 -10.15 -22.46 32.96
C ILE A 52 -10.45 -23.92 32.61
N ASN A 53 -11.74 -24.27 32.57
CA ASN A 53 -12.16 -25.58 32.07
C ASN A 53 -12.22 -25.55 30.56
N ILE A 54 -11.40 -26.37 29.91
CA ILE A 54 -11.34 -26.50 28.45
C ILE A 54 -11.93 -27.83 28.01
N THR A 55 -12.56 -27.83 26.84
CA THR A 55 -13.17 -29.02 26.23
C THR A 55 -12.35 -29.58 25.09
N SER A 56 -11.46 -28.77 24.52
CA SER A 56 -10.53 -29.12 23.44
C SER A 56 -9.13 -28.61 23.74
N GLU A 57 -8.10 -29.35 23.30
CA GLU A 57 -6.69 -28.91 23.41
C GLU A 57 -6.41 -27.68 22.54
N LEU A 58 -7.18 -27.46 21.47
CA LEU A 58 -7.07 -26.28 20.62
C LEU A 58 -7.41 -24.98 21.37
N GLU A 59 -8.19 -25.07 22.45
CA GLU A 59 -8.52 -23.91 23.27
C GLU A 59 -7.29 -23.35 24.00
N ILE A 60 -6.24 -24.16 24.22
CA ILE A 60 -5.01 -23.70 24.87
C ILE A 60 -4.39 -22.56 24.05
N ASP A 61 -4.19 -22.78 22.75
CA ASP A 61 -3.60 -21.78 21.86
C ASP A 61 -4.50 -20.55 21.71
N MET A 62 -5.84 -20.75 21.71
CA MET A 62 -6.81 -19.65 21.74
C MET A 62 -6.64 -18.78 22.99
N TYR A 63 -6.56 -19.38 24.18
CA TYR A 63 -6.37 -18.64 25.43
C TYR A 63 -4.98 -17.99 25.49
N VAL A 64 -3.93 -18.65 25.00
CA VAL A 64 -2.59 -18.07 24.92
C VAL A 64 -2.62 -16.79 24.08
N LYS A 65 -3.22 -16.83 22.89
CA LYS A 65 -3.39 -15.66 22.01
C LYS A 65 -4.21 -14.54 22.67
N LYS A 66 -5.30 -14.90 23.36
CA LYS A 66 -6.09 -13.95 24.16
C LYS A 66 -5.26 -13.26 25.23
N TYR A 67 -4.39 -13.99 25.92
CA TYR A 67 -3.50 -13.40 26.92
C TYR A 67 -2.37 -12.57 26.28
N MET A 68 -1.84 -12.99 25.12
CA MET A 68 -0.87 -12.22 24.35
C MET A 68 -1.44 -10.87 23.89
N SER A 69 -2.73 -10.77 23.57
CA SER A 69 -3.33 -9.49 23.19
C SER A 69 -3.45 -8.51 24.37
N PHE A 70 -3.55 -9.01 25.61
CA PHE A 70 -3.60 -8.17 26.81
C PHE A 70 -2.21 -7.79 27.33
N TYR A 71 -1.28 -8.74 27.37
CA TYR A 71 0.00 -8.59 28.06
C TYR A 71 1.21 -8.50 27.12
N GLY A 72 0.99 -8.64 25.81
CA GLY A 72 2.03 -8.62 24.79
C GLY A 72 2.52 -10.02 24.41
N ILE A 73 2.83 -10.20 23.11
CA ILE A 73 3.29 -11.47 22.54
C ILE A 73 4.54 -12.00 23.25
N GLU A 74 5.43 -11.12 23.70
CA GLU A 74 6.69 -11.53 24.34
C GLU A 74 6.55 -12.01 25.78
N ASN A 75 5.43 -11.69 26.42
CA ASN A 75 5.26 -11.91 27.86
C ASN A 75 4.45 -13.16 28.20
N VAL A 76 3.86 -13.81 27.21
CA VAL A 76 2.95 -14.95 27.43
C VAL A 76 3.44 -16.18 26.67
N ARG A 77 3.47 -17.33 27.35
CA ARG A 77 3.79 -18.63 26.74
C ARG A 77 2.79 -19.70 27.12
N GLY A 78 2.71 -20.76 26.33
CA GLY A 78 1.82 -21.89 26.57
C GLY A 78 1.43 -22.58 25.27
N GLY A 79 0.90 -23.80 25.37
CA GLY A 79 0.51 -24.59 24.19
C GLY A 79 1.63 -24.68 23.15
N SER A 80 1.29 -24.38 21.89
CA SER A 80 2.21 -24.35 20.76
C SER A 80 3.24 -23.21 20.83
N TYR A 81 3.02 -22.21 21.69
CA TYR A 81 3.88 -21.03 21.89
C TYR A 81 4.68 -21.15 23.19
N SER A 82 5.30 -22.29 23.43
CA SER A 82 6.01 -22.59 24.68
C SER A 82 7.52 -22.31 24.64
N THR A 83 8.08 -22.00 23.47
CA THR A 83 9.50 -21.66 23.31
C THR A 83 9.80 -20.29 23.92
N GLU A 84 10.98 -20.14 24.52
CA GLU A 84 11.36 -18.88 25.18
C GLU A 84 11.39 -17.69 24.21
N VAL A 85 12.02 -17.90 23.05
CA VAL A 85 11.99 -16.99 21.91
C VAL A 85 11.11 -17.63 20.84
N LEU A 86 10.15 -16.85 20.33
CA LEU A 86 9.32 -17.28 19.20
C LEU A 86 10.07 -17.00 17.90
N ASP A 87 9.95 -17.90 16.93
CA ASP A 87 10.54 -17.70 15.61
C ASP A 87 9.90 -16.50 14.91
N ASP A 88 10.68 -15.76 14.11
CA ASP A 88 10.24 -14.55 13.39
C ASP A 88 8.94 -14.75 12.58
N HIS A 89 8.76 -15.95 12.01
CA HIS A 89 7.55 -16.25 11.24
C HIS A 89 6.30 -16.35 12.12
N LEU A 90 6.39 -17.00 13.30
CA LEU A 90 5.31 -17.07 14.27
C LEU A 90 4.99 -15.69 14.83
N HIS A 91 6.03 -14.89 15.07
CA HIS A 91 5.89 -13.50 15.49
C HIS A 91 5.05 -12.69 14.50
N ARG A 92 5.42 -12.71 13.21
CA ARG A 92 4.65 -12.04 12.15
C ARG A 92 3.20 -12.52 12.09
N THR A 93 2.98 -13.82 12.19
CA THR A 93 1.64 -14.40 12.19
C THR A 93 0.81 -13.90 13.38
N LEU A 94 1.37 -13.92 14.60
CA LEU A 94 0.67 -13.44 15.79
C LEU A 94 0.37 -11.94 15.73
N TYR A 95 1.31 -11.13 15.26
CA TYR A 95 1.06 -9.70 15.03
C TYR A 95 -0.08 -9.47 14.02
N HIS A 96 -0.14 -10.27 12.96
CA HIS A 96 -1.22 -10.19 11.99
C HIS A 96 -2.56 -10.64 12.57
N GLU A 97 -2.61 -11.78 13.26
CA GLU A 97 -3.83 -12.34 13.86
C GLU A 97 -4.39 -11.47 14.97
N LEU A 98 -3.53 -10.96 15.87
CA LEU A 98 -3.93 -10.11 16.99
C LEU A 98 -4.13 -8.65 16.57
N GLY A 99 -3.47 -8.22 15.48
CA GLY A 99 -3.59 -6.89 14.90
C GLY A 99 -4.80 -6.74 13.96
N TYR A 100 -5.44 -7.83 13.56
CA TYR A 100 -6.73 -7.80 12.85
C TYR A 100 -7.80 -7.25 13.81
N SER A 101 -8.03 -5.95 13.74
CA SER A 101 -9.05 -5.31 14.55
C SER A 101 -10.44 -5.77 14.06
N PHE A 102 -11.21 -6.41 14.94
CA PHE A 102 -12.65 -6.66 14.77
C PHE A 102 -13.46 -5.46 14.21
N PRO A 103 -13.10 -4.18 14.45
CA PRO A 103 -13.70 -3.02 13.78
C PRO A 103 -13.85 -3.12 12.24
N ILE A 104 -12.93 -3.81 11.55
CA ILE A 104 -13.02 -4.01 10.09
C ILE A 104 -14.22 -4.92 9.76
N ILE A 105 -14.43 -5.97 10.56
CA ILE A 105 -15.55 -6.91 10.39
C ILE A 105 -16.87 -6.23 10.77
N GLU A 106 -16.92 -5.49 11.87
CA GLU A 106 -18.12 -4.75 12.28
C GLU A 106 -18.58 -3.76 11.19
N THR A 107 -17.63 -3.02 10.61
CA THR A 107 -17.94 -2.08 9.52
C THR A 107 -18.46 -2.78 8.26
N GLU A 108 -17.95 -3.98 7.94
CA GLU A 108 -18.43 -4.76 6.80
C GLU A 108 -19.81 -5.38 7.06
N LEU A 109 -20.04 -5.86 8.29
CA LEU A 109 -21.34 -6.37 8.72
C LEU A 109 -22.42 -5.28 8.67
N ASP A 110 -22.11 -4.06 9.11
CA ASP A 110 -23.02 -2.91 9.00
C ASP A 110 -23.40 -2.62 7.54
N ILE A 111 -22.44 -2.71 6.61
CA ILE A 111 -22.71 -2.51 5.18
C ILE A 111 -23.64 -3.62 4.66
N ILE A 112 -23.35 -4.88 5.00
CA ILE A 112 -24.14 -6.02 4.57
C ILE A 112 -25.56 -5.95 5.14
N GLU A 113 -25.73 -5.64 6.41
CA GLU A 113 -27.04 -5.47 7.04
C GLU A 113 -27.84 -4.37 6.34
N ASN A 114 -27.22 -3.23 6.03
CA ASN A 114 -27.86 -2.16 5.27
C ASN A 114 -28.29 -2.61 3.87
N ILE A 115 -27.49 -3.43 3.18
CA ILE A 115 -27.85 -4.01 1.88
C ILE A 115 -29.03 -4.97 2.04
N MET A 116 -28.95 -5.91 2.97
CA MET A 116 -30.02 -6.88 3.21
C MET A 116 -31.35 -6.19 3.53
N ASN A 117 -31.32 -5.14 4.35
CA ASN A 117 -32.51 -4.34 4.69
C ASN A 117 -33.05 -3.60 3.46
N LYS A 118 -32.18 -2.97 2.63
CA LYS A 118 -32.60 -2.34 1.36
C LYS A 118 -33.17 -3.37 0.37
N CYS A 119 -32.67 -4.60 0.42
CA CYS A 119 -32.99 -5.68 -0.50
C CYS A 119 -34.10 -6.62 0.00
N GLU A 120 -34.71 -6.36 1.17
CA GLU A 120 -35.73 -7.22 1.79
C GLU A 120 -36.94 -7.46 0.87
N CYS A 121 -37.26 -6.48 0.02
CA CYS A 121 -38.36 -6.56 -0.94
C CYS A 121 -37.98 -7.22 -2.28
N PHE A 122 -36.70 -7.53 -2.53
CA PHE A 122 -36.23 -8.02 -3.84
C PHE A 122 -36.90 -9.33 -4.27
N PRO A 123 -37.15 -10.31 -3.39
CA PRO A 123 -37.89 -11.52 -3.76
C PRO A 123 -39.33 -11.25 -4.25
N LYS A 124 -39.88 -10.07 -3.97
CA LYS A 124 -41.23 -9.64 -4.38
C LYS A 124 -41.21 -8.75 -5.62
N LEU A 125 -40.04 -8.33 -6.08
CA LEU A 125 -39.91 -7.48 -7.26
C LEU A 125 -39.98 -8.30 -8.56
N PRO A 126 -40.54 -7.72 -9.64
CA PRO A 126 -40.43 -8.32 -10.96
C PRO A 126 -38.96 -8.50 -11.37
N LYS A 127 -38.66 -9.62 -12.03
CA LYS A 127 -37.29 -9.92 -12.52
C LYS A 127 -36.69 -8.77 -13.35
N SER A 128 -37.52 -8.10 -14.15
CA SER A 128 -37.11 -6.94 -14.96
C SER A 128 -36.57 -5.77 -14.14
N ASP A 129 -37.05 -5.58 -12.91
CA ASP A 129 -36.59 -4.48 -12.06
C ASP A 129 -35.30 -4.85 -11.32
N ILE A 130 -35.15 -6.13 -10.96
CA ILE A 130 -33.88 -6.66 -10.44
C ILE A 130 -32.78 -6.56 -11.51
N ASP A 131 -33.09 -6.90 -12.76
CA ASP A 131 -32.13 -6.81 -13.87
C ASP A 131 -31.71 -5.35 -14.14
N LYS A 132 -32.64 -4.38 -14.06
CA LYS A 132 -32.30 -2.95 -14.17
C LYS A 132 -31.34 -2.51 -13.07
N LEU A 133 -31.60 -2.93 -11.83
CA LEU A 133 -30.74 -2.59 -10.70
C LEU A 133 -29.34 -3.21 -10.89
N LYS A 134 -29.28 -4.48 -11.29
CA LYS A 134 -28.02 -5.18 -11.60
C LYS A 134 -27.22 -4.39 -12.63
N ASN A 135 -27.83 -4.06 -13.77
CA ASN A 135 -27.18 -3.30 -14.83
C ASN A 135 -26.67 -1.93 -14.33
N HIS A 136 -27.44 -1.25 -13.48
CA HIS A 136 -27.03 0.02 -12.89
C HIS A 136 -25.80 -0.13 -11.97
N VAL A 137 -25.78 -1.16 -11.13
CA VAL A 137 -24.64 -1.46 -10.25
C VAL A 137 -23.40 -1.82 -11.07
N GLU A 138 -23.56 -2.66 -12.09
CA GLU A 138 -22.48 -3.05 -13.01
C GLU A 138 -21.93 -1.84 -13.78
N GLU A 139 -22.79 -0.95 -14.27
CA GLU A 139 -22.39 0.31 -14.92
C GLU A 139 -21.51 1.16 -13.99
N LYS A 140 -21.93 1.36 -12.73
CA LYS A 140 -21.16 2.13 -11.75
C LYS A 140 -19.82 1.49 -11.38
N LEU A 141 -19.77 0.18 -11.25
CA LEU A 141 -18.51 -0.53 -11.03
C LEU A 141 -17.59 -0.42 -12.25
N ASN A 142 -18.12 -0.55 -13.45
CA ASN A 142 -17.36 -0.39 -14.69
C ASN A 142 -16.80 1.02 -14.83
N ASP A 143 -17.58 2.06 -14.51
CA ASP A 143 -17.11 3.45 -14.46
C ASP A 143 -15.91 3.58 -13.52
N TYR A 144 -16.04 3.08 -12.28
CA TYR A 144 -14.95 3.12 -11.30
C TYR A 144 -13.68 2.41 -11.81
N TYR A 145 -13.80 1.17 -12.32
CA TYR A 145 -12.63 0.40 -12.78
C TYR A 145 -11.98 1.02 -14.02
N LYS A 146 -12.78 1.65 -14.89
CA LYS A 146 -12.28 2.40 -16.03
C LYS A 146 -11.49 3.63 -15.58
N THR A 147 -12.09 4.49 -14.75
CA THR A 147 -11.42 5.68 -14.21
C THR A 147 -10.15 5.32 -13.46
N LYS A 148 -10.17 4.24 -12.68
CA LYS A 148 -8.99 3.74 -11.95
C LYS A 148 -7.88 3.31 -12.91
N ARG A 149 -8.21 2.58 -13.96
CA ARG A 149 -7.23 2.16 -14.98
C ARG A 149 -6.64 3.36 -15.70
N ASP A 150 -7.47 4.32 -16.07
CA ASP A 150 -7.04 5.54 -16.75
C ASP A 150 -6.11 6.36 -15.83
N TYR A 151 -6.43 6.47 -14.54
CA TYR A 151 -5.58 7.13 -13.53
C TYR A 151 -4.20 6.47 -13.42
N GLU A 152 -4.15 5.15 -13.25
CA GLU A 152 -2.88 4.41 -13.17
C GLU A 152 -2.02 4.59 -14.43
N SER A 153 -2.66 4.76 -15.60
CA SER A 153 -1.97 4.95 -16.88
C SER A 153 -1.28 6.32 -17.02
N VAL A 154 -1.71 7.32 -16.25
CA VAL A 154 -1.15 8.70 -16.28
C VAL A 154 -0.36 9.06 -15.02
N LYS A 155 -0.56 8.32 -13.92
CA LYS A 155 0.14 8.56 -12.65
C LYS A 155 1.65 8.34 -12.76
N SER A 156 2.05 7.33 -13.52
CA SER A 156 3.45 6.92 -13.64
C SER A 156 3.73 6.21 -14.96
N TYR A 157 5.02 6.11 -15.31
CA TYR A 157 5.47 5.41 -16.51
C TYR A 157 6.77 4.66 -16.27
N CYS A 158 6.92 3.48 -16.87
CA CYS A 158 8.14 2.68 -16.76
C CYS A 158 9.18 3.12 -17.78
N VAL A 159 10.35 3.58 -17.31
CA VAL A 159 11.50 3.94 -18.14
C VAL A 159 12.71 3.12 -17.69
N ASP A 160 13.24 2.26 -18.57
CA ASP A 160 14.38 1.36 -18.28
C ASP A 160 14.17 0.56 -16.98
N ASP A 161 13.02 -0.11 -16.86
CA ASP A 161 12.60 -0.89 -15.67
C ASP A 161 12.43 -0.07 -14.38
N ASN A 162 12.49 1.27 -14.45
CA ASN A 162 12.25 2.16 -13.32
C ASN A 162 10.88 2.84 -13.45
N LEU A 163 10.07 2.76 -12.40
CA LEU A 163 8.80 3.48 -12.34
C LEU A 163 9.07 4.97 -12.06
N VAL A 164 8.67 5.82 -13.00
CA VAL A 164 8.79 7.27 -12.88
C VAL A 164 7.42 7.86 -12.55
N GLU A 165 7.27 8.42 -11.36
CA GLU A 165 6.07 9.12 -10.94
C GLU A 165 6.01 10.53 -11.53
N ILE A 166 4.82 10.95 -11.95
CA ILE A 166 4.57 12.31 -12.42
C ILE A 166 4.10 13.17 -11.25
N ASP A 167 4.91 14.14 -10.86
CA ASP A 167 4.65 15.06 -9.76
C ASP A 167 5.08 16.50 -10.08
N ARG A 168 4.73 17.43 -9.20
CA ARG A 168 4.98 18.87 -9.37
C ARG A 168 6.46 19.26 -9.34
N THR A 169 7.36 18.38 -8.88
CA THR A 169 8.81 18.65 -8.85
C THR A 169 9.42 18.71 -10.25
N PHE A 170 8.70 18.26 -11.28
CA PHE A 170 9.18 18.37 -12.66
C PHE A 170 9.34 19.81 -13.14
N ILE A 171 8.58 20.77 -12.61
CA ILE A 171 8.79 22.20 -12.93
C ILE A 171 10.13 22.69 -12.40
N ASP A 172 10.51 22.25 -11.19
CA ASP A 172 11.82 22.56 -10.62
C ASP A 172 12.95 21.93 -11.46
N ASP A 173 12.71 20.76 -12.04
CA ASP A 173 13.62 20.09 -12.96
C ASP A 173 13.84 20.89 -14.26
N LEU A 174 12.79 21.43 -14.87
CA LEU A 174 12.90 22.29 -16.05
C LEU A 174 13.64 23.59 -15.72
N ASN A 175 13.32 24.21 -14.57
CA ASN A 175 14.01 25.39 -14.07
C ASN A 175 15.50 25.11 -13.81
N TRP A 176 15.82 23.92 -13.30
CA TRP A 176 17.19 23.49 -13.08
C TRP A 176 17.97 23.41 -14.40
N ILE A 177 17.40 22.83 -15.47
CA ILE A 177 18.04 22.79 -16.80
C ILE A 177 18.32 24.21 -17.30
N SER A 178 17.32 25.09 -17.21
CA SER A 178 17.45 26.50 -17.60
C SER A 178 18.58 27.21 -16.84
N ASN A 179 18.65 27.03 -15.53
CA ASN A 179 19.68 27.64 -14.69
C ASN A 179 21.08 27.06 -14.97
N VAL A 180 21.21 25.74 -15.12
CA VAL A 180 22.50 25.09 -15.43
C VAL A 180 23.03 25.56 -16.79
N SER A 181 22.14 25.72 -17.78
CA SER A 181 22.51 26.24 -19.10
C SER A 181 23.00 27.71 -19.06
N ALA A 182 22.51 28.49 -18.09
CA ALA A 182 22.89 29.89 -17.91
C ALA A 182 24.28 30.05 -17.28
N LEU A 183 24.73 29.07 -16.50
CA LEU A 183 26.03 29.10 -15.85
C LEU A 183 27.16 29.06 -16.89
N SER A 184 28.06 30.03 -16.83
CA SER A 184 29.29 30.05 -17.62
C SER A 184 30.39 29.33 -16.84
N TYR A 185 30.42 28.00 -16.91
CA TYR A 185 31.57 27.25 -16.39
C TYR A 185 32.61 27.10 -17.49
N ASP A 186 33.81 27.63 -17.26
CA ASP A 186 34.98 27.40 -18.12
C ASP A 186 35.61 26.03 -17.80
N VAL A 187 34.78 25.00 -17.66
CA VAL A 187 35.15 23.68 -17.15
C VAL A 187 35.04 22.65 -18.29
N PRO A 188 36.13 21.93 -18.62
CA PRO A 188 36.09 20.85 -19.60
C PRO A 188 35.09 19.75 -19.21
N ALA A 189 34.41 19.14 -20.20
CA ALA A 189 33.35 18.14 -19.99
C ALA A 189 33.75 16.96 -19.07
N TYR A 190 35.03 16.58 -18.99
CA TYR A 190 35.51 15.51 -18.10
C TYR A 190 35.57 15.90 -16.61
N LYS A 191 35.26 17.15 -16.24
CA LYS A 191 35.20 17.66 -14.85
C LYS A 191 33.77 17.98 -14.39
N ILE A 192 32.75 17.58 -15.16
CA ILE A 192 31.36 17.74 -14.73
C ILE A 192 31.16 16.98 -13.42
N LYS A 193 30.63 17.66 -12.40
CA LYS A 193 30.37 17.05 -11.09
C LYS A 193 29.38 15.90 -11.29
N GLN A 194 29.64 14.76 -10.64
CA GLN A 194 28.78 13.58 -10.71
C GLN A 194 27.31 13.90 -10.40
N ASP A 195 27.07 14.87 -9.51
CA ASP A 195 25.72 15.32 -9.14
C ASP A 195 24.96 15.96 -10.31
N ILE A 196 25.64 16.71 -11.19
CA ILE A 196 25.02 17.31 -12.38
C ILE A 196 24.59 16.21 -13.35
N TYR A 197 25.46 15.24 -13.59
CA TYR A 197 25.16 14.09 -14.44
C TYR A 197 23.96 13.31 -13.91
N THR A 198 23.99 12.92 -12.63
CA THR A 198 22.91 12.15 -12.00
C THR A 198 21.58 12.88 -12.06
N ASN A 199 21.57 14.19 -11.74
CA ASN A 199 20.35 14.99 -11.82
C ASN A 199 19.82 15.08 -13.24
N TYR A 200 20.67 15.39 -14.22
CA TYR A 200 20.24 15.52 -15.59
C TYR A 200 19.71 14.19 -16.17
N GLN A 201 20.35 13.05 -15.90
CA GLN A 201 19.83 11.74 -16.30
C GLN A 201 18.46 11.44 -15.68
N ARG A 202 18.25 11.79 -14.40
CA ARG A 202 16.93 11.68 -13.76
C ARG A 202 15.88 12.53 -14.47
N ILE A 203 16.22 13.76 -14.86
CA ILE A 203 15.30 14.67 -15.55
C ILE A 203 14.95 14.14 -16.94
N LEU A 204 15.94 13.64 -17.70
CA LEU A 204 15.69 13.03 -19.02
C LEU A 204 14.73 11.84 -18.93
N LYS A 205 14.82 11.01 -17.88
CA LYS A 205 13.84 9.92 -17.63
C LYS A 205 12.43 10.47 -17.39
N LYS A 206 12.28 11.54 -16.61
CA LYS A 206 10.99 12.21 -16.41
C LYS A 206 10.44 12.81 -17.71
N MET A 207 11.27 13.47 -18.50
CA MET A 207 10.90 13.98 -19.82
C MET A 207 10.38 12.84 -20.71
N ASN A 208 11.08 11.70 -20.76
CA ASN A 208 10.63 10.54 -21.53
C ASN A 208 9.28 10.00 -21.03
N ALA A 209 9.10 9.85 -19.71
CA ALA A 209 7.83 9.42 -19.12
C ALA A 209 6.67 10.34 -19.53
N ILE A 210 6.85 11.67 -19.39
CA ILE A 210 5.82 12.67 -19.71
C ILE A 210 5.47 12.63 -21.19
N TYR A 211 6.46 12.58 -22.08
CA TYR A 211 6.22 12.50 -23.53
C TYR A 211 5.39 11.25 -23.90
N ASN A 212 5.73 10.08 -23.36
CA ASN A 212 5.00 8.85 -23.67
C ASN A 212 3.59 8.83 -23.09
N ILE A 213 3.37 9.39 -21.90
CA ILE A 213 2.01 9.55 -21.36
C ILE A 213 1.22 10.53 -22.23
N PHE A 214 1.83 11.67 -22.57
CA PHE A 214 1.18 12.70 -23.38
C PHE A 214 0.71 12.14 -24.74
N LEU A 215 1.56 11.41 -25.47
CA LEU A 215 1.19 10.79 -26.74
C LEU A 215 -0.02 9.85 -26.66
N LYS A 216 -0.18 9.13 -25.53
CA LYS A 216 -1.36 8.28 -25.31
C LYS A 216 -2.64 9.08 -25.15
N LEU A 217 -2.54 10.32 -24.64
CA LEU A 217 -3.68 11.18 -24.37
C LEU A 217 -3.99 12.11 -25.55
N LYS A 218 -2.96 12.55 -26.27
CA LYS A 218 -3.06 13.53 -27.35
C LYS A 218 -1.95 13.30 -28.38
N ASP A 219 -2.36 13.07 -29.63
CA ASP A 219 -1.45 12.72 -30.75
C ASP A 219 -1.06 13.94 -31.61
N ASP A 220 -1.44 15.15 -31.20
CA ASP A 220 -1.13 16.38 -31.94
C ASP A 220 -0.20 17.28 -31.12
N LEU A 221 1.09 17.26 -31.51
CA LEU A 221 2.12 18.12 -30.97
C LEU A 221 3.06 18.55 -32.11
N SER A 222 3.19 19.85 -32.31
CA SER A 222 4.11 20.42 -33.30
C SER A 222 5.37 20.92 -32.62
N PHE A 223 6.52 20.37 -33.02
CA PHE A 223 7.85 20.84 -32.63
C PHE A 223 8.86 20.35 -33.67
N GLU A 224 9.73 21.24 -34.16
CA GLU A 224 10.70 20.93 -35.22
C GLU A 224 12.16 21.17 -34.78
N PRO A 225 13.01 20.12 -34.74
CA PRO A 225 12.76 18.74 -35.16
C PRO A 225 12.11 17.89 -34.05
N ILE A 226 11.16 17.03 -34.42
CA ILE A 226 10.43 16.14 -33.48
C ILE A 226 11.34 15.24 -32.66
N ILE A 227 12.55 14.94 -33.18
CA ILE A 227 13.55 14.12 -32.49
C ILE A 227 13.95 14.70 -31.13
N TYR A 228 13.85 16.01 -30.92
CA TYR A 228 14.15 16.62 -29.61
C TYR A 228 13.07 16.31 -28.56
N LEU A 229 11.83 16.01 -28.96
CA LEU A 229 10.80 15.53 -28.04
C LEU A 229 10.95 14.04 -27.72
N GLN A 230 11.39 13.25 -28.70
CA GLN A 230 11.65 11.82 -28.49
C GLN A 230 12.92 11.58 -27.68
N LYS A 231 13.94 12.42 -27.91
CA LYS A 231 15.29 12.29 -27.38
C LYS A 231 15.82 13.67 -26.98
N PRO A 232 15.32 14.24 -25.85
CA PRO A 232 15.67 15.60 -25.42
C PRO A 232 17.17 15.83 -25.22
N TYR A 233 17.92 14.79 -24.89
CA TYR A 233 19.38 14.86 -24.78
C TYR A 233 20.08 15.36 -26.05
N VAL A 234 19.53 15.08 -27.24
CA VAL A 234 20.11 15.53 -28.52
C VAL A 234 20.17 17.06 -28.61
N CYS A 235 19.20 17.75 -27.99
CA CYS A 235 19.20 19.20 -27.86
C CYS A 235 19.97 19.64 -26.61
N LEU A 236 19.64 19.04 -25.46
CA LEU A 236 20.03 19.53 -24.14
C LEU A 236 21.49 19.26 -23.76
N ASP A 237 22.14 18.22 -24.30
CA ASP A 237 23.52 17.86 -23.96
C ASP A 237 24.51 19.00 -24.26
N ASN A 238 24.25 19.77 -25.32
CA ASN A 238 25.08 20.94 -25.65
C ASN A 238 25.04 22.01 -24.56
N TYR A 239 23.91 22.17 -23.87
CA TYR A 239 23.71 23.19 -22.84
C TYR A 239 24.16 22.72 -21.47
N VAL A 240 24.03 21.43 -21.18
CA VAL A 240 24.37 20.85 -19.88
C VAL A 240 25.85 20.45 -19.81
N TYR A 241 26.42 19.92 -20.90
CA TYR A 241 27.77 19.36 -20.93
C TYR A 241 28.80 20.18 -21.73
N HIS A 242 28.37 20.98 -22.72
CA HIS A 242 29.28 21.63 -23.68
C HIS A 242 29.12 23.16 -23.73
N PHE A 243 29.56 23.84 -22.67
CA PHE A 243 29.49 25.31 -22.51
C PHE A 243 30.18 26.16 -23.60
N LYS A 244 31.01 25.58 -24.49
CA LYS A 244 31.98 26.30 -25.33
C LYS A 244 31.49 26.82 -26.68
N ASN A 245 30.27 26.50 -27.13
CA ASN A 245 29.76 26.89 -28.45
C ASN A 245 28.51 27.80 -28.40
N LYS A 246 28.43 28.73 -27.43
CA LYS A 246 27.37 29.77 -27.35
C LYS A 246 27.48 30.86 -28.43
N ASN A 247 27.79 30.53 -29.68
CA ASN A 247 27.98 31.54 -30.74
C ASN A 247 26.72 31.87 -31.56
N THR A 248 25.54 31.38 -31.21
CA THR A 248 24.31 31.71 -31.93
C THR A 248 23.14 31.90 -30.99
N VAL A 249 22.58 33.12 -30.96
CA VAL A 249 21.36 33.52 -30.23
C VAL A 249 20.22 32.53 -30.47
N ASN A 250 20.12 31.97 -31.69
CA ASN A 250 19.11 31.00 -32.12
C ASN A 250 19.11 29.66 -31.36
N ASP A 251 20.24 29.23 -30.80
CA ASP A 251 20.32 27.90 -30.17
C ASP A 251 19.64 27.92 -28.79
N ASN A 252 19.92 28.95 -28.00
CA ASN A 252 19.28 29.13 -26.69
C ASN A 252 17.75 29.26 -26.80
N ASP A 253 17.26 29.82 -27.92
CA ASP A 253 15.83 29.93 -28.20
C ASP A 253 15.20 28.54 -28.43
N LYS A 254 15.87 27.63 -29.14
CA LYS A 254 15.40 26.23 -29.32
C LYS A 254 15.35 25.44 -28.02
N MET A 255 16.33 25.63 -27.12
CA MET A 255 16.30 24.99 -25.81
C MET A 255 15.09 25.48 -24.99
N LYS A 256 14.88 26.79 -24.94
CA LYS A 256 13.73 27.38 -24.24
C LYS A 256 12.40 26.91 -24.83
N GLU A 257 12.31 26.86 -26.16
CA GLU A 257 11.15 26.32 -26.86
C GLU A 257 10.89 24.86 -26.44
N LEU A 258 11.92 24.01 -26.45
CA LEU A 258 11.81 22.62 -26.02
C LEU A 258 11.31 22.51 -24.57
N LEU A 259 11.90 23.27 -23.64
CA LEU A 259 11.48 23.26 -22.23
C LEU A 259 10.03 23.72 -22.09
N SER A 260 9.59 24.74 -22.85
CA SER A 260 8.21 25.21 -22.84
C SER A 260 7.21 24.16 -23.35
N VAL A 261 7.60 23.36 -24.35
CA VAL A 261 6.77 22.25 -24.85
C VAL A 261 6.67 21.15 -23.81
N TYR A 262 7.76 20.82 -23.10
CA TYR A 262 7.72 19.88 -21.99
C TYR A 262 6.92 20.38 -20.80
N GLU A 263 6.97 21.67 -20.50
CA GLU A 263 6.13 22.30 -19.49
C GLU A 263 4.65 22.19 -19.86
N TYR A 264 4.29 22.45 -21.12
CA TYR A 264 2.94 22.25 -21.63
C TYR A 264 2.48 20.79 -21.51
N MET A 265 3.28 19.83 -21.99
CA MET A 265 2.97 18.40 -21.90
C MET A 265 2.78 17.98 -20.43
N PHE A 266 3.65 18.47 -19.55
CA PHE A 266 3.58 18.19 -18.12
C PHE A 266 2.27 18.69 -17.51
N TYR A 267 1.90 19.95 -17.73
CA TYR A 267 0.64 20.48 -17.20
C TYR A 267 -0.58 19.76 -17.77
N PHE A 268 -0.54 19.35 -19.04
CA PHE A 268 -1.61 18.55 -19.64
C PHE A 268 -1.77 17.20 -18.93
N VAL A 269 -0.67 16.47 -18.73
CA VAL A 269 -0.67 15.18 -18.03
C VAL A 269 -1.07 15.36 -16.56
N LEU A 270 -0.55 16.38 -15.88
CA LEU A 270 -0.86 16.67 -14.48
C LEU A 270 -2.34 17.00 -14.30
N ASN A 271 -2.90 17.88 -15.13
CA ASN A 271 -4.32 18.23 -15.07
C ASN A 271 -5.20 16.99 -15.28
N ARG A 272 -4.83 16.12 -16.23
CA ARG A 272 -5.57 14.87 -16.46
C ARG A 272 -5.47 13.91 -15.27
N LYS A 273 -4.29 13.81 -14.65
CA LYS A 273 -4.09 13.03 -13.42
C LYS A 273 -4.96 13.56 -12.28
N GLU A 274 -4.97 14.87 -12.05
CA GLU A 274 -5.75 15.52 -10.98
C GLU A 274 -7.26 15.41 -11.21
N GLU A 275 -7.73 15.52 -12.47
CA GLU A 275 -9.12 15.27 -12.84
C GLU A 275 -9.55 13.83 -12.51
N LEU A 276 -8.74 12.84 -12.90
CA LEU A 276 -9.03 11.43 -12.62
C LEU A 276 -8.94 11.11 -11.12
N GLU A 277 -8.03 11.73 -10.39
CA GLU A 277 -7.93 11.62 -8.93
C GLU A 277 -9.17 12.18 -8.25
N PHE A 278 -9.66 13.33 -8.72
CA PHE A 278 -10.91 13.92 -8.26
C PHE A 278 -12.10 12.99 -8.54
N ASP A 279 -12.21 12.46 -9.77
CA ASP A 279 -13.27 11.51 -10.11
C ASP A 279 -13.23 10.26 -9.22
N LEU A 280 -12.04 9.70 -8.97
CA LEU A 280 -11.87 8.57 -8.05
C LEU A 280 -12.25 8.89 -6.61
N SER A 281 -12.04 10.12 -6.15
CA SER A 281 -12.42 10.55 -4.81
C SER A 281 -13.94 10.48 -4.56
N THR A 282 -14.74 10.58 -5.63
CA THR A 282 -16.20 10.40 -5.54
C THR A 282 -16.60 8.95 -5.22
N PHE A 283 -15.75 7.98 -5.58
CA PHE A 283 -15.93 6.56 -5.31
C PHE A 283 -15.28 6.17 -3.97
N THR A 284 -15.92 6.53 -2.87
CA THR A 284 -15.42 6.16 -1.54
C THR A 284 -15.27 4.63 -1.40
N THR A 285 -14.31 4.19 -0.58
CA THR A 285 -14.09 2.74 -0.32
C THR A 285 -15.36 2.05 0.16
N LYS A 286 -16.14 2.72 1.03
CA LYS A 286 -17.43 2.22 1.51
C LYS A 286 -18.43 2.04 0.36
N TYR A 287 -18.56 3.03 -0.51
CA TYR A 287 -19.47 2.97 -1.65
C TYR A 287 -19.10 1.86 -2.64
N ILE A 288 -17.82 1.67 -2.94
CA ILE A 288 -17.36 0.56 -3.79
C ILE A 288 -17.65 -0.81 -3.15
N LYS A 289 -17.44 -0.96 -1.84
CA LYS A 289 -17.81 -2.19 -1.12
C LYS A 289 -19.32 -2.43 -1.19
N GLU A 290 -20.14 -1.39 -0.98
CA GLU A 290 -21.60 -1.46 -1.09
C GLU A 290 -22.03 -1.98 -2.48
N LEU A 291 -21.46 -1.44 -3.56
CA LEU A 291 -21.78 -1.88 -4.92
C LEU A 291 -21.39 -3.35 -5.16
N ASN A 292 -20.18 -3.77 -4.73
CA ASN A 292 -19.74 -5.15 -4.91
C ASN A 292 -20.62 -6.14 -4.14
N TYR A 293 -20.89 -5.88 -2.86
CA TYR A 293 -21.77 -6.74 -2.05
C TYR A 293 -23.20 -6.75 -2.58
N MET A 294 -23.71 -5.63 -3.09
CA MET A 294 -25.03 -5.59 -3.72
C MET A 294 -25.08 -6.44 -4.99
N LEU A 295 -24.05 -6.40 -5.83
CA LEU A 295 -23.97 -7.23 -7.03
C LEU A 295 -23.93 -8.73 -6.67
N GLU A 296 -23.10 -9.11 -5.70
CA GLU A 296 -23.04 -10.47 -5.18
C GLU A 296 -24.40 -10.94 -4.63
N TYR A 297 -25.07 -10.10 -3.82
CA TYR A 297 -26.38 -10.42 -3.28
C TYR A 297 -27.42 -10.62 -4.39
N ILE A 298 -27.46 -9.74 -5.40
CA ILE A 298 -28.36 -9.88 -6.55
C ILE A 298 -28.09 -11.20 -7.29
N ASN A 299 -26.82 -11.57 -7.48
CA ASN A 299 -26.45 -12.83 -8.14
C ASN A 299 -26.86 -14.07 -7.32
N MET A 300 -26.97 -13.97 -5.99
CA MET A 300 -27.41 -15.07 -5.13
C MET A 300 -28.92 -15.31 -5.16
N ILE A 301 -29.73 -14.28 -5.43
CA ILE A 301 -31.20 -14.37 -5.43
C ILE A 301 -31.79 -14.63 -6.83
N GLN A 302 -30.97 -14.66 -7.89
CA GLN A 302 -31.35 -14.98 -9.28
C GLN A 302 -31.17 -16.47 -9.58
#